data_AF-A0A3D4QYY3-F1
#
_entry.id   AF-A0A3D4QYY3-F1
#
_cell.length_a   1.000
_cell.length_b   1.000
_cell.length_c   1.000
_cell.angle_alpha   90.00
_cell.angle_beta   90.00
_cell.angle_gamma   90.00
#
_symmetry.space_group_name_H-M   'P 1'
#
loop_
_entity.id
_entity.type
_entity.pdbx_description
1 polymer ?
#
loop_
_entity_poly.entity_id
_entity_poly.type
_entity_poly.pdbx_seq_one_letter_code
_entity_poly.pdbx_strand_id
1 'polypeptide(L)'
;IEFWGEGNAFPSAKRIKPDIIQNYEGTNAPADIFKMNVKGIKPNWNLVIPINEMDANAALEGYNNPNPTAVVETPTPIGQFAN
;
A
#
# COMPACT_ATOMS: atom_id res chain seq x y z
N ILE A 1 18.00 6.69 5.54
CA ILE A 1 18.14 6.80 7.01
C ILE A 1 17.74 8.19 7.45
N GLU A 2 18.26 9.24 6.80
CA GLU A 2 18.01 10.66 7.12
C GLU A 2 16.54 11.03 7.42
N PHE A 3 15.59 10.65 6.56
CA PHE A 3 14.18 11.06 6.68
C PHE A 3 13.27 10.05 7.39
N TRP A 4 13.81 9.26 8.31
CA TRP A 4 13.02 8.27 9.03
C TRP A 4 11.99 8.95 9.95
N GLY A 5 10.72 8.56 9.84
CA GLY A 5 9.63 9.11 10.66
C GLY A 5 8.97 10.38 10.10
N GLU A 6 9.46 10.94 8.99
CA GLU A 6 8.96 12.21 8.45
C GLU A 6 7.87 12.05 7.36
N GLY A 7 7.48 10.81 7.05
CA GLY A 7 6.46 10.54 6.03
C GLY A 7 6.96 10.60 4.58
N ASN A 8 8.27 10.78 4.34
CA ASN A 8 8.85 10.89 3.00
C ASN A 8 8.93 9.54 2.23
N ALA A 9 8.84 8.41 2.93
CA ALA A 9 9.03 7.08 2.32
C ALA A 9 7.96 6.76 1.26
N PHE A 10 6.68 6.98 1.57
CA PHE A 10 5.57 6.63 0.68
C PHE A 10 5.54 7.43 -0.63
N PRO A 11 5.57 8.78 -0.62
CA PRO A 11 5.57 9.56 -1.87
C PRO A 11 6.81 9.28 -2.72
N SER A 12 7.97 9.08 -2.08
CA SER A 12 9.21 8.74 -2.79
C SER A 12 9.12 7.38 -3.47
N ALA A 13 8.67 6.35 -2.73
CA ALA A 13 8.57 5.00 -3.25
C ALA A 13 7.52 4.86 -4.36
N LYS A 14 6.40 5.60 -4.31
CA LYS A 14 5.46 5.69 -5.43
C LYS A 14 6.09 6.23 -6.71
N ARG A 15 6.94 7.25 -6.59
CA ARG A 15 7.60 7.90 -7.73
C ARG A 15 8.65 7.00 -8.38
N ILE A 16 9.49 6.35 -7.57
CA ILE A 16 10.63 5.56 -8.07
C ILE A 16 10.31 4.09 -8.31
N LYS A 17 9.20 3.57 -7.75
CA LYS A 17 8.70 2.20 -7.91
C LYS A 17 9.76 1.11 -7.60
N PRO A 18 10.33 1.08 -6.39
CA PRO A 18 11.51 0.27 -6.09
C PRO A 18 11.23 -1.22 -5.85
N ASP A 19 10.00 -1.69 -6.08
CA ASP A 19 9.44 -2.92 -5.50
C ASP A 19 9.48 -2.90 -3.95
N ILE A 20 8.64 -3.70 -3.29
CA ILE A 20 8.52 -3.71 -1.83
C ILE A 20 8.56 -5.14 -1.31
N ILE A 21 9.41 -5.35 -0.31
CA ILE A 21 9.53 -6.61 0.43
C ILE A 21 9.28 -6.31 1.91
N GLN A 22 8.24 -6.91 2.48
CA GLN A 22 7.88 -6.81 3.90
C GLN A 22 7.68 -8.18 4.56
N ASN A 23 7.50 -9.24 3.76
CA ASN A 23 7.64 -10.61 4.22
C ASN A 23 9.00 -11.18 3.81
N TYR A 24 9.91 -11.17 4.76
CA TYR A 24 11.25 -11.74 4.66
C TYR A 24 11.60 -12.43 5.98
N GLU A 25 12.59 -13.32 5.94
CA GLU A 25 13.05 -14.03 7.13
C GLU A 25 13.50 -13.04 8.22
N GLY A 26 12.92 -13.16 9.42
CA GLY A 26 13.22 -12.25 10.54
C GLY A 26 12.45 -10.92 10.54
N THR A 27 11.44 -10.74 9.67
CA THR A 27 10.53 -9.59 9.76
C THR A 27 9.85 -9.51 11.13
N ASN A 28 9.78 -8.31 11.71
CA ASN A 28 9.08 -8.05 12.98
C ASN A 28 7.68 -7.44 12.78
N ALA A 29 7.15 -7.49 11.56
CA ALA A 29 5.82 -6.99 11.26
C ALA A 29 4.76 -7.73 12.12
N PRO A 30 3.95 -7.00 12.90
CA PRO A 30 3.16 -7.61 13.99
C PRO A 30 1.95 -8.44 13.51
N ALA A 31 1.46 -8.18 12.30
CA ALA A 31 0.31 -8.88 11.73
C ALA A 31 0.58 -9.26 10.27
N ASP A 32 0.01 -10.38 9.83
CA ASP A 32 0.25 -10.93 8.49
C ASP A 32 -0.23 -10.01 7.37
N ILE A 33 -1.24 -9.17 7.62
CA ILE A 33 -1.70 -8.13 6.69
C ILE A 33 -0.61 -7.11 6.32
N PHE A 34 0.43 -6.97 7.14
CA PHE A 34 1.56 -6.08 6.86
C PHE A 34 2.69 -6.79 6.08
N LYS A 35 2.67 -8.12 6.02
CA LYS A 35 3.69 -8.96 5.38
C LYS A 35 3.36 -9.14 3.90
N MET A 36 3.51 -8.05 3.15
CA MET A 36 3.15 -7.96 1.74
C MET A 36 4.35 -7.60 0.87
N ASN A 37 4.69 -8.49 -0.06
CA ASN A 37 5.71 -8.27 -1.08
C ASN A 37 5.03 -7.95 -2.43
N VAL A 38 5.31 -6.79 -3.01
CA VAL A 38 4.66 -6.33 -4.25
C VAL A 38 5.65 -5.69 -5.21
N LYS A 39 5.40 -5.86 -6.50
CA LYS A 39 6.13 -5.15 -7.55
C LYS A 39 5.55 -3.76 -7.79
N GLY A 40 6.41 -2.79 -8.07
CA GLY A 40 6.06 -1.42 -8.40
C GLY A 40 5.47 -0.64 -7.23
N ILE A 41 4.16 -0.40 -7.27
CA ILE A 41 3.45 0.45 -6.31
C ILE A 41 2.57 -0.42 -5.42
N LYS A 42 2.75 -0.30 -4.10
CA LYS A 42 1.90 -1.00 -3.14
C LYS A 42 0.46 -0.44 -3.18
N PRO A 43 -0.58 -1.29 -3.31
CA PRO A 43 -1.97 -0.84 -3.46
C PRO A 43 -2.43 0.08 -2.32
N ASN A 44 -2.08 -0.26 -1.08
CA ASN A 44 -2.50 0.49 0.10
C ASN A 44 -1.81 1.84 0.29
N TRP A 45 -0.92 2.23 -0.62
CA TRP A 45 -0.36 3.59 -0.63
C TRP A 45 -1.27 4.57 -1.35
N ASN A 46 -2.21 4.12 -2.18
CA ASN A 46 -3.19 5.00 -2.80
C ASN A 46 -4.23 5.44 -1.77
N LEU A 47 -4.33 6.75 -1.58
CA LEU A 47 -5.36 7.34 -0.74
C LEU A 47 -6.68 7.28 -1.49
N VAL A 48 -7.72 6.81 -0.81
CA VAL A 48 -9.10 6.83 -1.32
C VAL A 48 -9.76 8.16 -0.94
N ILE A 49 -10.70 8.60 -1.77
CA ILE A 49 -11.59 9.72 -1.42
C ILE A 49 -12.39 9.29 -0.18
N PRO A 50 -12.40 10.10 0.90
CA PRO A 50 -13.17 9.81 2.09
C PRO A 50 -14.68 9.68 1.81
N ILE A 51 -15.37 8.79 2.54
CA ILE A 51 -16.81 8.53 2.35
C ILE A 51 -17.63 9.82 2.48
N ASN A 52 -17.32 10.66 3.47
CA ASN A 52 -18.03 11.92 3.68
C ASN A 52 -17.89 12.90 2.50
N GLU A 53 -16.76 12.90 1.80
CA GLU A 53 -16.55 13.74 0.62
C GLU A 53 -17.36 13.20 -0.58
N MET A 54 -17.42 11.87 -0.73
CA MET A 54 -18.29 11.25 -1.74
C MET A 54 -19.77 11.54 -1.49
N ASP A 55 -20.22 11.46 -0.23
CA ASP A 55 -21.62 11.72 0.15
C ASP A 55 -22.00 13.20 -0.03
N ALA A 56 -21.05 14.12 0.18
CA ALA A 56 -21.28 15.56 0.05
C ALA A 56 -21.21 16.06 -1.39
N ASN A 57 -20.53 15.34 -2.30
CA ASN A 57 -20.28 15.77 -3.67
C ASN A 57 -20.60 14.67 -4.69
N ALA A 58 -21.82 14.72 -5.24
CA ALA A 58 -22.29 13.76 -6.24
C ALA A 58 -21.42 13.72 -7.51
N ALA A 59 -20.62 14.75 -7.80
CA ALA A 59 -19.69 14.71 -8.94
C ALA A 59 -18.54 13.71 -8.76
N LEU A 60 -18.33 13.19 -7.55
CA LEU A 60 -17.28 12.21 -7.24
C LEU A 60 -17.76 10.76 -7.31
N GLU A 61 -19.06 10.53 -7.54
CA GLU A 61 -19.62 9.18 -7.65
C GLU A 61 -18.95 8.42 -8.79
N GLY A 62 -18.41 7.23 -8.48
CA GLY A 62 -17.69 6.39 -9.45
C GLY A 62 -16.25 6.82 -9.77
N TYR A 63 -15.75 7.94 -9.21
CA TYR A 63 -14.39 8.45 -9.45
C TYR A 63 -13.37 8.11 -8.35
N ASN A 64 -13.76 7.30 -7.35
CA ASN A 64 -12.83 6.90 -6.30
C ASN A 64 -11.81 5.86 -6.79
N ASN A 65 -10.66 5.80 -6.13
CA ASN A 65 -9.69 4.75 -6.32
C ASN A 65 -10.27 3.39 -5.90
N PRO A 66 -9.93 2.29 -6.61
CA PRO A 66 -10.33 0.95 -6.21
C PRO A 66 -9.91 0.62 -4.77
N ASN A 67 -10.72 -0.19 -4.07
CA ASN A 67 -10.40 -0.64 -2.71
C ASN A 67 -9.10 -1.48 -2.71
N PRO A 68 -8.02 -1.01 -2.06
CA PRO A 68 -6.72 -1.69 -2.11
C PRO A 68 -6.63 -2.94 -1.22
N THR A 69 -7.58 -3.16 -0.30
CA THR A 69 -7.52 -4.24 0.70
C THR A 69 -7.64 -5.63 0.09
N ALA A 70 -8.34 -5.77 -1.04
CA ALA A 70 -8.58 -7.06 -1.69
C ALA A 70 -7.61 -7.35 -2.85
N VAL A 71 -6.65 -6.46 -3.12
CA VAL A 71 -5.80 -6.54 -4.32
C VAL A 71 -4.65 -7.54 -4.16
N VAL A 72 -4.20 -7.78 -2.92
CA VAL A 72 -3.08 -8.69 -2.64
C VAL A 72 -3.44 -9.58 -1.45
N GLU A 73 -3.37 -10.89 -1.67
CA GLU A 73 -3.48 -11.87 -0.59
C GLU A 73 -2.27 -11.77 0.32
N THR A 74 -2.53 -11.70 1.64
CA THR A 74 -1.48 -11.58 2.66
C THR A 74 -1.61 -12.71 3.68
N PRO A 75 -0.48 -13.23 4.22
CA PRO A 75 0.90 -12.81 3.92
C PRO A 75 1.36 -13.37 2.56
N THR A 76 2.19 -12.62 1.82
CA THR A 76 2.83 -13.15 0.60
C THR A 76 3.88 -14.20 0.99
N PRO A 77 4.29 -15.17 0.15
CA PRO A 77 5.37 -16.08 0.51
C PRO A 77 6.67 -15.35 0.84
N ILE A 78 7.48 -15.91 1.75
CA ILE A 78 8.72 -15.27 2.21
C ILE A 78 9.65 -15.03 1.01
N GLY A 79 10.08 -13.78 0.84
CA GLY A 79 11.00 -13.37 -0.23
C GLY A 79 10.43 -13.40 -1.64
N GLN A 80 9.15 -13.75 -1.82
CA GLN A 80 8.50 -13.79 -3.13
C GLN A 80 7.47 -12.68 -3.25
N PHE A 81 7.35 -12.11 -4.44
CA PHE A 81 6.31 -11.11 -4.76
C PHE A 81 4.95 -11.78 -4.95
N ALA A 82 3.88 -11.04 -4.65
CA ALA A 82 2.52 -11.42 -5.04
C ALA A 82 2.45 -11.63 -6.57
N ASN A 83 1.73 -12.66 -6.99
CA ASN A 83 1.46 -12.98 -8.40
C ASN A 83 0.49 -11.98 -9.03
#